data_AF-A0A658QRP5-F1
#
_entry.id   AF-A0A658QRP5-F1
#
_cell.length_a   1.000
_cell.length_b   1.000
_cell.length_c   1.000
_cell.angle_alpha   90.00
_cell.angle_beta   90.00
_cell.angle_gamma   90.00
#
_symmetry.space_group_name_H-M   'P 1'
#
loop_
_entity.id
_entity.type
_entity.pdbx_description
1 polymer ?
#
loop_
_entity_poly.entity_id
_entity_poly.type
_entity_poly.pdbx_seq_one_letter_code
_entity_poly.pdbx_strand_id
1 'polypeptide(L)'
;MSDDPLWLLQVFFAALADVSFACALGALLLNAWLGREQAFAPVSPARGGFRRAARFGMASAVVFVACNFASLWLESAAMSGSPIADAGASLWLVATATHAGIGWAVALAGGVVIAIAAATSGRLSAGRMAMAALGALIASAGKAAIGHAADAGAFSLAEVVQTLHLLATGVWGGVVIAGAAAVLPALESSVARASLMRVVGRMSHAATIAVAFVIATGAFNAWRGTGGSAVVLTGSGWGRALLVKSALIAAALALGALNRWSALPRLQRTASTTDAHTVINVMRIEAVLMVAVFVAASVLSHSVPGFAAGG
;
A
#
# COMPACT_ATOMS: atom_id res chain seq x y z
N MET A 1 5.82 15.70 -20.15
CA MET A 1 5.42 14.35 -19.69
C MET A 1 5.54 13.50 -20.93
N SER A 2 6.27 12.39 -20.89
CA SER A 2 6.45 11.52 -22.05
C SER A 2 5.09 10.93 -22.44
N ASP A 3 4.61 11.20 -23.64
CA ASP A 3 3.38 10.61 -24.22
C ASP A 3 3.60 9.15 -24.64
N ASP A 4 4.53 8.44 -23.98
CA ASP A 4 4.85 7.05 -24.26
C ASP A 4 3.76 6.15 -23.63
N PRO A 5 2.96 5.44 -24.44
CA PRO A 5 1.93 4.54 -23.93
C PRO A 5 2.48 3.46 -23.00
N LEU A 6 3.73 3.03 -23.20
CA LEU A 6 4.37 2.01 -22.36
C LEU A 6 4.63 2.54 -20.95
N TRP A 7 5.16 3.77 -20.84
CA TRP A 7 5.41 4.42 -19.56
C TRP A 7 4.11 4.61 -18.75
N LEU A 8 3.02 5.05 -19.41
CA LEU A 8 1.71 5.19 -18.77
C LEU A 8 1.21 3.84 -18.21
N LEU A 9 1.41 2.76 -18.96
CA LEU A 9 1.00 1.43 -18.56
C LEU A 9 1.84 0.90 -17.39
N GLN A 10 3.16 1.11 -17.41
CA GLN A 10 4.06 0.77 -16.30
C GLN A 10 3.65 1.49 -15.01
N VAL A 11 3.42 2.81 -15.08
CA VAL A 11 2.97 3.61 -13.93
C VAL A 11 1.62 3.13 -13.40
N PHE A 12 0.68 2.82 -14.29
CA PHE A 12 -0.65 2.33 -13.92
C PHE A 12 -0.57 1.01 -13.17
N PHE A 13 0.10 -0.02 -13.73
CA PHE A 13 0.21 -1.32 -13.08
C PHE A 13 1.02 -1.26 -11.80
N ALA A 14 2.07 -0.44 -11.73
CA ALA A 14 2.82 -0.23 -10.50
C ALA A 14 1.98 0.44 -9.40
N ALA A 15 1.18 1.46 -9.75
CA ALA A 15 0.27 2.09 -8.79
C ALA A 15 -0.80 1.11 -8.30
N LEU A 16 -1.38 0.33 -9.21
CA LEU A 16 -2.37 -0.69 -8.86
C LEU A 16 -1.76 -1.81 -8.01
N ALA A 17 -0.52 -2.21 -8.28
CA ALA A 17 0.23 -3.14 -7.45
C ALA A 17 0.44 -2.58 -6.04
N ASP A 18 0.87 -1.33 -5.89
CA ASP A 18 1.11 -0.74 -4.57
C ASP A 18 -0.19 -0.57 -3.76
N VAL A 19 -1.29 -0.15 -4.41
CA VAL A 19 -2.62 -0.06 -3.77
C VAL A 19 -3.13 -1.43 -3.36
N SER A 20 -3.02 -2.44 -4.22
CA SER A 20 -3.50 -3.80 -3.94
C SER A 20 -2.66 -4.51 -2.88
N PHE A 21 -1.34 -4.28 -2.85
CA PHE A 21 -0.46 -4.69 -1.77
C PHE A 21 -0.92 -4.11 -0.42
N ALA A 22 -1.11 -2.79 -0.36
CA ALA A 22 -1.59 -2.11 0.84
C ALA A 22 -2.96 -2.67 1.27
N CYS A 23 -3.91 -2.80 0.34
CA CYS A 23 -5.23 -3.36 0.61
C CYS A 23 -5.17 -4.78 1.18
N ALA A 24 -4.29 -5.64 0.65
CA ALA A 24 -4.11 -7.00 1.15
C ALA A 24 -3.61 -6.99 2.61
N LEU A 25 -2.58 -6.19 2.93
CA LEU A 25 -2.06 -6.07 4.30
C LEU A 25 -3.11 -5.51 5.27
N GLY A 26 -3.78 -4.43 4.87
CA GLY A 26 -4.83 -3.81 5.67
C GLY A 26 -5.99 -4.76 5.96
N ALA A 27 -6.46 -5.48 4.95
CA ALA A 27 -7.53 -6.45 5.09
C ALA A 27 -7.15 -7.63 5.98
N LEU A 28 -5.91 -8.12 5.91
CA LEU A 28 -5.39 -9.16 6.80
C LEU A 28 -5.32 -8.68 8.26
N LEU A 29 -4.87 -7.46 8.51
CA LEU A 29 -4.86 -6.86 9.86
C LEU A 29 -6.28 -6.71 10.42
N LEU A 30 -7.21 -6.18 9.61
CA LEU A 30 -8.61 -6.03 9.97
C LEU A 30 -9.28 -7.39 10.24
N ASN A 31 -9.01 -8.40 9.41
CA ASN A 31 -9.49 -9.76 9.62
C ASN A 31 -8.95 -10.35 10.93
N ALA A 32 -7.66 -10.16 11.23
CA ALA A 32 -7.05 -10.63 12.47
C ALA A 32 -7.67 -9.97 13.71
N TRP A 33 -7.89 -8.66 13.68
CA TRP A 33 -8.54 -7.93 14.79
C TRP A 33 -9.99 -8.36 15.00
N LEU A 34 -10.76 -8.50 13.93
CA LEU A 34 -12.12 -9.02 13.99
C LEU A 34 -12.17 -10.49 14.44
N GLY A 35 -11.17 -11.29 14.05
CA GLY A 35 -11.00 -12.66 14.52
C GLY A 35 -10.77 -12.75 16.03
N ARG A 36 -10.02 -11.82 16.62
CA ARG A 36 -9.83 -11.71 18.08
C ARG A 36 -11.11 -11.34 18.82
N GLU A 37 -12.05 -10.65 18.16
CA GLU A 37 -13.40 -10.36 18.69
C GLU A 37 -14.42 -11.47 18.44
N GLN A 38 -13.97 -12.64 17.98
CA GLN A 38 -14.84 -13.77 17.61
C GLN A 38 -15.89 -13.39 16.54
N ALA A 39 -15.58 -12.42 15.67
CA ALA A 39 -16.49 -11.96 14.62
C ALA A 39 -16.83 -13.05 13.58
N PHE A 40 -16.08 -14.16 13.55
CA PHE A 40 -16.39 -15.32 12.72
C PHE A 40 -17.64 -16.10 13.18
N ALA A 41 -18.04 -15.95 14.46
CA ALA A 41 -19.19 -16.63 15.03
C ALA A 41 -20.51 -16.24 14.31
N PRO A 42 -21.45 -17.18 14.08
CA PRO A 42 -22.65 -16.91 13.31
C PRO A 42 -23.53 -15.78 13.84
N VAL A 43 -23.58 -15.64 15.16
CA VAL A 43 -24.39 -14.65 15.88
C VAL A 43 -23.69 -13.29 16.01
N SER A 44 -22.43 -13.16 15.60
CA SER A 44 -21.69 -11.91 15.77
C SER A 44 -22.21 -10.81 14.85
N PRO A 45 -22.54 -9.62 15.37
CA PRO A 45 -22.91 -8.45 14.56
C PRO A 45 -21.80 -8.01 13.60
N ALA A 46 -20.54 -8.35 13.90
CA ALA A 46 -19.38 -7.98 13.09
C ALA A 46 -19.02 -9.01 12.00
N ARG A 47 -19.82 -10.08 11.83
CA ARG A 47 -19.56 -11.17 10.89
C ARG A 47 -19.49 -10.71 9.43
N GLY A 48 -20.32 -9.73 9.07
CA GLY A 48 -20.28 -9.10 7.74
C GLY A 48 -18.92 -8.46 7.45
N GLY A 49 -18.42 -7.66 8.40
CA GLY A 49 -17.09 -7.04 8.33
C GLY A 49 -15.97 -8.08 8.24
N PHE A 50 -16.04 -9.16 9.02
CA PHE A 50 -15.04 -10.24 9.00
C PHE A 50 -14.95 -10.94 7.63
N ARG A 51 -16.11 -11.30 7.04
CA ARG A 51 -16.18 -11.93 5.72
C ARG A 51 -15.73 -10.99 4.60
N ARG A 52 -16.12 -9.71 4.66
CA ARG A 52 -15.66 -8.71 3.68
C ARG A 52 -14.16 -8.48 3.77
N ALA A 53 -13.59 -8.41 4.98
CA ALA A 53 -12.14 -8.33 5.15
C ALA A 53 -11.41 -9.50 4.49
N ALA A 54 -11.87 -10.74 4.74
CA ALA A 54 -11.24 -11.93 4.14
C ALA A 54 -11.30 -11.91 2.60
N ARG A 55 -12.49 -11.67 2.03
CA ARG A 55 -12.70 -11.65 0.56
C ARG A 55 -11.93 -10.52 -0.11
N PHE A 56 -11.96 -9.33 0.49
CA PHE A 56 -11.26 -8.16 -0.01
C PHE A 56 -9.75 -8.35 0.05
N GLY A 57 -9.23 -8.93 1.14
CA GLY A 57 -7.82 -9.26 1.27
C GLY A 57 -7.33 -10.28 0.25
N MET A 58 -8.09 -11.36 0.04
CA MET A 58 -7.79 -12.36 -0.99
C MET A 58 -7.82 -11.75 -2.40
N ALA A 59 -8.86 -11.00 -2.74
CA ALA A 59 -8.97 -10.33 -4.04
C ALA A 59 -7.81 -9.35 -4.27
N SER A 60 -7.47 -8.56 -3.25
CA SER A 60 -6.35 -7.61 -3.33
C SER A 60 -5.00 -8.32 -3.48
N ALA A 61 -4.78 -9.45 -2.80
CA ALA A 61 -3.56 -10.23 -2.97
C ALA A 61 -3.43 -10.83 -4.37
N VAL A 62 -4.53 -11.32 -4.96
CA VAL A 62 -4.55 -11.82 -6.34
C VAL A 62 -4.27 -10.68 -7.33
N VAL A 63 -4.91 -9.52 -7.16
CA VAL A 63 -4.66 -8.34 -8.00
C VAL A 63 -3.21 -7.89 -7.88
N PHE A 64 -2.64 -7.92 -6.67
CA PHE A 64 -1.22 -7.59 -6.45
C PHE A 64 -0.31 -8.52 -7.25
N VAL A 65 -0.50 -9.83 -7.15
CA VAL A 65 0.28 -10.82 -7.92
C VAL A 65 0.15 -10.59 -9.42
N ALA A 66 -1.07 -10.37 -9.92
CA ALA A 66 -1.32 -10.12 -11.34
C ALA A 66 -0.65 -8.83 -11.84
N CYS A 67 -0.74 -7.73 -11.08
CA CYS A 67 -0.12 -6.46 -11.45
C CYS A 67 1.40 -6.53 -11.38
N ASN A 68 1.96 -7.25 -10.41
CA ASN A 68 3.40 -7.43 -10.28
C ASN A 68 3.97 -8.25 -11.45
N PHE A 69 3.25 -9.30 -11.86
CA PHE A 69 3.57 -10.04 -13.09
C PHE A 69 3.47 -9.15 -14.34
N ALA A 70 2.40 -8.35 -14.45
CA ALA A 70 2.25 -7.40 -15.56
C ALA A 70 3.40 -6.37 -15.59
N SER A 71 3.87 -5.86 -14.45
CA SER A 71 5.03 -4.97 -14.40
C SER A 71 6.30 -5.63 -14.91
N LEU A 72 6.58 -6.87 -14.50
CA LEU A 72 7.74 -7.63 -15.00
C LEU A 72 7.65 -7.89 -16.51
N TRP A 73 6.44 -8.18 -17.01
CA TRP A 73 6.17 -8.35 -18.43
C TRP A 73 6.43 -7.07 -19.23
N LEU A 74 5.93 -5.93 -18.74
CA LEU A 74 6.14 -4.62 -19.37
C LEU A 74 7.60 -4.20 -19.35
N GLU A 75 8.32 -4.49 -18.26
CA GLU A 75 9.76 -4.27 -18.25
C GLU A 75 10.47 -5.15 -19.28
N SER A 76 10.06 -6.41 -19.41
CA SER A 76 10.67 -7.31 -20.39
C SER A 76 10.50 -6.76 -21.81
N ALA A 77 9.33 -6.17 -22.12
CA ALA A 77 9.11 -5.45 -23.38
C ALA A 77 10.05 -4.24 -23.51
N ALA A 78 10.13 -3.40 -22.47
CA ALA A 78 10.96 -2.20 -22.46
C ALA A 78 12.45 -2.51 -22.67
N MET A 79 12.99 -3.51 -21.98
CA MET A 79 14.41 -3.88 -22.05
C MET A 79 14.79 -4.58 -23.35
N SER A 80 13.87 -5.37 -23.93
CA SER A 80 14.11 -6.09 -25.19
C SER A 80 13.83 -5.24 -26.43
N GLY A 81 13.13 -4.11 -26.28
CA GLY A 81 12.62 -3.32 -27.40
C GLY A 81 11.55 -4.04 -28.23
N SER A 82 10.95 -5.11 -27.69
CA SER A 82 9.92 -5.89 -28.39
C SER A 82 8.52 -5.30 -28.18
N PRO A 83 7.58 -5.57 -29.09
CA PRO A 83 6.16 -5.31 -28.83
C PRO A 83 5.70 -5.98 -27.54
N ILE A 84 4.78 -5.35 -26.81
CA ILE A 84 4.28 -5.86 -25.51
C ILE A 84 3.77 -7.31 -25.64
N ALA A 85 3.13 -7.68 -26.75
CA ALA A 85 2.63 -9.04 -26.95
C ALA A 85 3.74 -10.11 -27.01
N ASP A 86 4.95 -9.74 -27.44
CA ASP A 86 6.06 -10.65 -27.71
C ASP A 86 7.09 -10.72 -26.56
N ALA A 87 6.89 -9.90 -25.51
CA ALA A 87 7.81 -9.77 -24.38
C ALA A 87 8.07 -11.10 -23.62
N GLY A 88 7.17 -12.08 -23.78
CA GLY A 88 7.32 -13.42 -23.22
C GLY A 88 8.61 -14.13 -23.63
N ALA A 89 9.14 -13.85 -24.83
CA ALA A 89 10.41 -14.42 -25.30
C ALA A 89 11.62 -13.98 -24.46
N SER A 90 11.57 -12.77 -23.89
CA SER A 90 12.63 -12.21 -23.06
C SER A 90 12.37 -12.34 -21.56
N LEU A 91 11.14 -12.70 -21.16
CA LEU A 91 10.71 -12.73 -19.77
C LEU A 91 11.64 -13.54 -18.86
N TRP A 92 12.00 -14.77 -19.28
CA TRP A 92 12.88 -15.62 -18.48
C TRP A 92 14.28 -15.01 -18.30
N LEU A 93 14.85 -14.50 -19.39
CA LEU A 93 16.16 -13.87 -19.37
C LEU A 93 16.14 -12.62 -18.48
N VAL A 94 15.15 -11.74 -18.64
CA VAL A 94 15.01 -10.53 -17.83
C VAL A 94 14.84 -10.89 -16.35
N ALA A 95 13.92 -11.81 -16.04
CA ALA A 95 13.62 -12.20 -14.66
C ALA A 95 14.81 -12.84 -13.91
N THR A 96 15.75 -13.48 -14.61
CA THR A 96 16.83 -14.25 -13.99
C THR A 96 18.21 -13.64 -14.15
N ALA A 97 18.45 -12.86 -15.21
CA ALA A 97 19.76 -12.31 -15.53
C ALA A 97 19.89 -10.81 -15.22
N THR A 98 18.80 -10.13 -14.85
CA THR A 98 18.82 -8.69 -14.52
C THR A 98 18.50 -8.47 -13.04
N HIS A 99 19.15 -7.47 -12.43
CA HIS A 99 18.89 -7.12 -11.05
C HIS A 99 17.42 -6.72 -10.82
N ALA A 100 16.87 -5.91 -11.73
CA ALA A 100 15.47 -5.48 -11.68
C ALA A 100 14.50 -6.67 -11.82
N GLY A 101 14.76 -7.58 -12.76
CA GLY A 101 13.96 -8.79 -12.96
C GLY A 101 13.95 -9.71 -11.74
N ILE A 102 15.11 -9.90 -11.09
CA ILE A 102 15.22 -10.65 -9.82
C ILE A 102 14.38 -9.96 -8.73
N GLY A 103 14.47 -8.63 -8.62
CA GLY A 103 13.65 -7.85 -7.69
C GLY A 103 12.15 -8.07 -7.88
N TRP A 104 11.66 -8.04 -9.12
CA TRP A 104 10.26 -8.36 -9.43
C TRP A 104 9.89 -9.81 -9.12
N ALA A 105 10.76 -10.78 -9.45
CA ALA A 105 10.52 -12.18 -9.15
C ALA A 105 10.40 -12.43 -7.63
N VAL A 106 11.27 -11.81 -6.83
CA VAL A 106 11.19 -11.81 -5.37
C VAL A 106 9.89 -11.15 -4.92
N ALA A 107 9.52 -10.01 -5.49
CA ALA A 107 8.30 -9.31 -5.13
C ALA A 107 7.03 -10.14 -5.42
N LEU A 108 7.03 -10.83 -6.56
CA LEU A 108 5.98 -11.76 -7.00
C LEU A 108 5.86 -12.95 -6.05
N ALA A 109 6.98 -13.56 -5.65
CA ALA A 109 7.00 -14.65 -4.68
C ALA A 109 6.40 -14.23 -3.32
N GLY A 110 6.75 -13.03 -2.84
CA GLY A 110 6.15 -12.44 -1.64
C GLY A 110 4.64 -12.24 -1.79
N GLY A 111 4.18 -11.78 -2.96
CA GLY A 111 2.76 -11.65 -3.29
C GLY A 111 2.00 -12.98 -3.26
N VAL A 112 2.59 -14.05 -3.81
CA VAL A 112 2.02 -15.40 -3.77
C VAL A 112 1.90 -15.90 -2.32
N VAL A 113 2.91 -15.67 -1.49
CA VAL A 113 2.87 -16.03 -0.06
C VAL A 113 1.74 -15.29 0.67
N ILE A 114 1.53 -14.00 0.39
CA ILE A 114 0.39 -13.23 0.92
C ILE A 114 -0.94 -13.81 0.44
N ALA A 115 -1.05 -14.16 -0.84
CA ALA A 115 -2.27 -14.73 -1.42
C ALA A 115 -2.62 -16.07 -0.77
N ILE A 116 -1.65 -16.95 -0.55
CA ILE A 116 -1.82 -18.22 0.17
C ILE A 116 -2.26 -17.96 1.61
N ALA A 117 -1.63 -17.01 2.30
CA ALA A 117 -2.02 -16.63 3.66
C ALA A 117 -3.46 -16.07 3.71
N ALA A 118 -3.92 -15.38 2.67
CA ALA A 118 -5.25 -14.79 2.55
C ALA A 118 -6.34 -15.75 2.01
N ALA A 119 -5.97 -16.90 1.47
CA ALA A 119 -6.86 -17.76 0.68
C ALA A 119 -8.08 -18.32 1.45
N THR A 120 -8.02 -18.40 2.78
CA THR A 120 -9.13 -18.96 3.57
C THR A 120 -9.90 -17.88 4.32
N SER A 121 -11.23 -17.99 4.28
CA SER A 121 -12.16 -17.09 4.98
C SER A 121 -12.29 -17.38 6.48
N GLY A 122 -11.55 -18.35 6.99
CA GLY A 122 -11.53 -18.71 8.41
C GLY A 122 -10.66 -17.77 9.23
N ARG A 123 -10.69 -17.93 10.57
CA ARG A 123 -9.84 -17.18 11.49
C ARG A 123 -8.38 -17.29 11.06
N LEU A 124 -7.69 -16.15 10.98
CA LEU A 124 -6.24 -16.11 10.80
C LEU A 124 -5.55 -16.72 12.02
N SER A 125 -4.86 -17.84 11.81
CA SER A 125 -3.98 -18.45 12.82
C SER A 125 -2.68 -17.65 12.94
N ALA A 126 -1.95 -17.83 14.04
CA ALA A 126 -0.64 -17.19 14.23
C ALA A 126 0.34 -17.53 13.10
N GLY A 127 0.35 -18.79 12.64
CA GLY A 127 1.17 -19.23 11.51
C GLY A 127 0.82 -18.53 10.19
N ARG A 128 -0.47 -18.36 9.87
CA ARG A 128 -0.90 -17.60 8.68
C ARG A 128 -0.56 -16.12 8.77
N MET A 129 -0.63 -15.53 9.97
CA MET A 129 -0.19 -14.14 10.18
C MET A 129 1.33 -14.00 9.98
N ALA A 130 2.12 -14.92 10.50
CA ALA A 130 3.57 -14.94 10.29
C ALA A 130 3.92 -15.12 8.80
N MET A 131 3.21 -16.02 8.11
CA MET A 131 3.34 -16.22 6.67
C MET A 131 3.02 -14.93 5.89
N ALA A 132 1.91 -14.25 6.21
CA ALA A 132 1.56 -12.97 5.58
C ALA A 132 2.62 -11.90 5.84
N ALA A 133 3.14 -11.80 7.07
CA ALA A 133 4.19 -10.84 7.42
C ALA A 133 5.50 -11.13 6.67
N LEU A 134 5.88 -12.40 6.54
CA LEU A 134 7.02 -12.82 5.74
C LEU A 134 6.81 -12.50 4.26
N GLY A 135 5.63 -12.81 3.70
CA GLY A 135 5.30 -12.45 2.33
C GLY A 135 5.34 -10.94 2.08
N ALA A 136 4.88 -10.13 3.04
CA ALA A 136 4.96 -8.67 2.99
C ALA A 136 6.40 -8.14 3.00
N LEU A 137 7.25 -8.76 3.82
CA LEU A 137 8.68 -8.43 3.88
C LEU A 137 9.38 -8.77 2.57
N ILE A 138 9.17 -9.99 2.05
CA ILE A 138 9.72 -10.44 0.77
C ILE A 138 9.24 -9.54 -0.37
N ALA A 139 7.93 -9.24 -0.41
CA ALA A 139 7.34 -8.38 -1.43
C ALA A 139 7.95 -6.97 -1.43
N SER A 140 8.05 -6.37 -0.25
CA SER A 140 8.62 -5.03 -0.06
C SER A 140 10.12 -4.98 -0.38
N ALA A 141 10.88 -6.01 0.02
CA ALA A 141 12.31 -6.10 -0.26
C ALA A 141 12.57 -6.23 -1.77
N GLY A 142 11.85 -7.13 -2.44
CA GLY A 142 11.93 -7.26 -3.90
C GLY A 142 11.61 -5.95 -4.62
N LYS A 143 10.57 -5.23 -4.18
CA LYS A 143 10.23 -3.90 -4.74
C LYS A 143 11.28 -2.83 -4.46
N ALA A 144 11.92 -2.86 -3.28
CA ALA A 144 12.99 -1.92 -2.95
C ALA A 144 14.22 -2.13 -3.86
N ALA A 145 14.45 -3.36 -4.32
CA ALA A 145 15.55 -3.73 -5.23
C ALA A 145 15.34 -3.33 -6.72
N ILE A 146 14.20 -2.72 -7.09
CA ILE A 146 13.89 -2.36 -8.49
C ILE A 146 14.08 -0.85 -8.77
N GLY A 147 13.89 0.00 -7.75
CA GLY A 147 13.96 1.46 -7.92
C GLY A 147 15.32 2.07 -7.54
N HIS A 148 15.39 3.41 -7.51
CA HIS A 148 16.58 4.20 -7.15
C HIS A 148 17.22 3.90 -5.77
N ALA A 149 16.55 3.10 -4.95
CA ALA A 149 17.16 2.56 -3.73
C ALA A 149 18.21 1.50 -4.04
N ALA A 150 17.99 0.68 -5.08
CA ALA A 150 18.88 -0.37 -5.55
C ALA A 150 20.21 0.17 -6.10
N ASP A 151 20.26 1.40 -6.58
CA ASP A 151 21.47 2.06 -7.08
C ASP A 151 22.56 2.18 -6.00
N ALA A 152 22.19 2.13 -4.72
CA ALA A 152 23.13 2.10 -3.61
C ALA A 152 23.69 0.71 -3.29
N GLY A 153 23.29 -0.32 -4.04
CA GLY A 153 23.69 -1.71 -3.88
C GLY A 153 22.73 -2.54 -3.03
N ALA A 154 22.82 -3.86 -3.19
CA ALA A 154 22.03 -4.85 -2.47
C ALA A 154 22.27 -4.77 -0.96
N PHE A 155 21.19 -4.82 -0.18
CA PHE A 155 21.19 -4.71 1.29
C PHE A 155 21.74 -3.39 1.84
N SER A 156 21.83 -2.36 0.99
CA SER A 156 22.25 -1.03 1.44
C SER A 156 21.24 -0.43 2.42
N LEU A 157 21.67 0.57 3.21
CA LEU A 157 20.78 1.32 4.08
C LEU A 157 19.58 1.89 3.31
N ALA A 158 19.79 2.31 2.07
CA ALA A 158 18.75 2.82 1.20
C ALA A 158 17.67 1.79 0.88
N GLU A 159 18.06 0.57 0.54
CA GLU A 159 17.15 -0.52 0.24
C GLU A 159 16.37 -0.95 1.49
N VAL A 160 17.05 -1.01 2.65
CA VAL A 160 16.41 -1.31 3.93
C VAL A 160 15.39 -0.23 4.30
N VAL A 161 15.75 1.04 4.17
CA VAL A 161 14.83 2.17 4.44
C VAL A 161 13.66 2.16 3.46
N GLN A 162 13.90 1.86 2.18
CA GLN A 162 12.83 1.75 1.19
C GLN A 162 11.90 0.57 1.47
N THR A 163 12.44 -0.59 1.88
CA THR A 163 11.65 -1.76 2.30
C THR A 163 10.76 -1.40 3.48
N LEU A 164 11.30 -0.72 4.49
CA LEU A 164 10.55 -0.25 5.65
C LEU A 164 9.48 0.79 5.26
N HIS A 165 9.79 1.69 4.32
CA HIS A 165 8.85 2.66 3.79
C HIS A 165 7.65 1.97 3.11
N LEU A 166 7.90 0.96 2.28
CA LEU A 166 6.86 0.19 1.58
C LEU A 166 5.97 -0.59 2.56
N LEU A 167 6.57 -1.22 3.58
CA LEU A 167 5.81 -1.88 4.64
C LEU A 167 4.95 -0.88 5.43
N ALA A 168 5.52 0.25 5.85
CA ALA A 168 4.82 1.26 6.64
C ALA A 168 3.67 1.92 5.85
N THR A 169 3.91 2.29 4.59
CA THR A 169 2.86 2.82 3.70
C THR A 169 1.80 1.77 3.39
N GLY A 170 2.20 0.51 3.18
CA GLY A 170 1.28 -0.61 3.00
C GLY A 170 0.36 -0.84 4.20
N VAL A 171 0.89 -0.75 5.43
CA VAL A 171 0.08 -0.85 6.66
C VAL A 171 -0.83 0.36 6.82
N TRP A 172 -0.30 1.59 6.77
CA TRP A 172 -1.10 2.81 6.95
C TRP A 172 -2.20 2.93 5.90
N GLY A 173 -1.81 2.93 4.61
CA GLY A 173 -2.76 3.07 3.53
C GLY A 173 -3.69 1.87 3.44
N GLY A 174 -3.19 0.68 3.72
CA GLY A 174 -3.96 -0.55 3.72
C GLY A 174 -5.11 -0.54 4.71
N VAL A 175 -4.86 -0.22 5.98
CA VAL A 175 -5.93 -0.21 6.99
C VAL A 175 -6.98 0.84 6.66
N VAL A 176 -6.57 2.01 6.16
CA VAL A 176 -7.47 3.09 5.73
C VAL A 176 -8.35 2.64 4.55
N ILE A 177 -7.74 2.17 3.46
CA ILE A 177 -8.46 1.80 2.23
C ILE A 177 -9.34 0.57 2.46
N ALA A 178 -8.79 -0.52 3.01
CA ALA A 178 -9.56 -1.75 3.27
C ALA A 178 -10.63 -1.52 4.34
N GLY A 179 -10.35 -0.67 5.33
CA GLY A 179 -11.32 -0.23 6.32
C GLY A 179 -12.51 0.47 5.66
N ALA A 180 -12.24 1.55 4.91
CA ALA A 180 -13.26 2.35 4.24
C ALA A 180 -14.09 1.56 3.21
N ALA A 181 -13.43 0.75 2.37
CA ALA A 181 -14.04 0.09 1.23
C ALA A 181 -14.77 -1.22 1.60
N ALA A 182 -14.23 -1.98 2.55
CA ALA A 182 -14.72 -3.33 2.83
C ALA A 182 -15.30 -3.51 4.23
N VAL A 183 -14.63 -3.00 5.27
CA VAL A 183 -14.97 -3.41 6.65
C VAL A 183 -15.97 -2.48 7.32
N LEU A 184 -15.68 -1.18 7.38
CA LEU A 184 -16.50 -0.23 8.12
C LEU A 184 -17.95 -0.14 7.60
N PRO A 185 -18.23 -0.20 6.28
CA PRO A 185 -19.61 -0.18 5.80
C PRO A 185 -20.44 -1.39 6.25
N ALA A 186 -19.80 -2.52 6.59
CA ALA A 186 -20.50 -3.68 7.15
C ALA A 186 -20.66 -3.63 8.69
N LEU A 187 -20.18 -2.56 9.33
CA LEU A 187 -20.30 -2.32 10.77
C LEU A 187 -21.15 -1.08 11.09
N GLU A 188 -21.90 -0.55 10.12
CA GLU A 188 -22.72 0.67 10.26
C GLU A 188 -23.92 0.49 11.21
N SER A 189 -24.44 -0.75 11.33
CA SER A 189 -25.59 -1.05 12.18
C SER A 189 -25.36 -0.70 13.65
N SER A 190 -26.43 -0.32 14.36
CA SER A 190 -26.38 -0.02 15.80
C SER A 190 -25.87 -1.21 16.62
N VAL A 191 -26.24 -2.43 16.25
CA VAL A 191 -25.81 -3.67 16.94
C VAL A 191 -24.32 -3.94 16.77
N ALA A 192 -23.71 -3.51 15.66
CA ALA A 192 -22.27 -3.64 15.41
C ALA A 192 -21.41 -2.47 15.95
N ARG A 193 -22.05 -1.47 16.59
CA ARG A 193 -21.40 -0.20 16.95
C ARG A 193 -20.18 -0.36 17.85
N ALA A 194 -20.24 -1.25 18.82
CA ALA A 194 -19.11 -1.52 19.71
C ALA A 194 -17.89 -2.05 18.93
N SER A 195 -18.11 -2.96 17.97
CA SER A 195 -17.05 -3.47 17.10
C SER A 195 -16.53 -2.39 16.15
N LEU A 196 -17.39 -1.53 15.61
CA LEU A 196 -16.95 -0.37 14.81
C LEU A 196 -15.96 0.50 15.59
N MET A 197 -16.31 0.91 16.81
CA MET A 197 -15.44 1.77 17.64
C MET A 197 -14.11 1.10 17.98
N ARG A 198 -14.12 -0.20 18.32
CA ARG A 198 -12.89 -0.96 18.61
C ARG A 198 -11.99 -1.11 17.38
N VAL A 199 -12.57 -1.44 16.22
CA VAL A 199 -11.83 -1.58 14.97
C VAL A 199 -11.22 -0.24 14.56
N VAL A 200 -12.00 0.85 14.56
CA VAL A 200 -11.49 2.19 14.23
C VAL A 200 -10.40 2.63 15.21
N GLY A 201 -10.54 2.33 16.50
CA GLY A 201 -9.50 2.59 17.51
C GLY A 201 -8.18 1.86 17.19
N ARG A 202 -8.25 0.56 16.85
CA ARG A 202 -7.07 -0.24 16.45
C ARG A 202 -6.46 0.26 15.14
N MET A 203 -7.29 0.61 14.16
CA MET A 203 -6.85 1.22 12.91
C MET A 203 -6.08 2.51 13.19
N SER A 204 -6.63 3.40 14.01
CA SER A 204 -5.99 4.67 14.36
C SER A 204 -4.65 4.45 15.05
N HIS A 205 -4.55 3.50 15.99
CA HIS A 205 -3.29 3.18 16.65
C HIS A 205 -2.23 2.63 15.68
N ALA A 206 -2.60 1.66 14.83
CA ALA A 206 -1.70 1.10 13.82
C ALA A 206 -1.26 2.16 12.81
N ALA A 207 -2.18 3.01 12.35
CA ALA A 207 -1.91 4.12 11.44
C ALA A 207 -0.95 5.14 12.05
N THR A 208 -1.10 5.52 13.33
CA THR A 208 -0.16 6.45 14.00
C THR A 208 1.26 5.92 14.02
N ILE A 209 1.47 4.65 14.36
CA ILE A 209 2.80 4.03 14.34
C ILE A 209 3.35 3.98 12.92
N ALA A 210 2.54 3.50 11.96
CA ALA A 210 2.95 3.41 10.57
C ALA A 210 3.31 4.77 9.97
N VAL A 211 2.53 5.82 10.25
CA VAL A 211 2.80 7.20 9.83
C VAL A 211 4.17 7.68 10.33
N ALA A 212 4.53 7.41 11.59
CA ALA A 212 5.84 7.80 12.11
C ALA A 212 6.99 7.21 11.27
N PHE A 213 6.90 5.92 10.91
CA PHE A 213 7.84 5.27 10.01
C PHE A 213 7.79 5.86 8.60
N VAL A 214 6.60 6.11 8.04
CA VAL A 214 6.44 6.70 6.71
C VAL A 214 7.09 8.07 6.62
N ILE A 215 6.92 8.93 7.62
CA ILE A 215 7.54 10.26 7.65
C ILE A 215 9.06 10.16 7.77
N ALA A 216 9.58 9.35 8.70
CA ALA A 216 11.02 9.21 8.89
C ALA A 216 11.72 8.64 7.64
N THR A 217 11.21 7.52 7.11
CA THR A 217 11.77 6.87 5.92
C THR A 217 11.54 7.71 4.65
N GLY A 218 10.39 8.37 4.53
CA GLY A 218 10.07 9.25 3.41
C GLY A 218 10.96 10.49 3.37
N ALA A 219 11.27 11.09 4.52
CA ALA A 219 12.20 12.21 4.62
C ALA A 219 13.62 11.80 4.19
N PHE A 220 14.09 10.63 4.63
CA PHE A 220 15.38 10.08 4.19
C PHE A 220 15.41 9.87 2.67
N ASN A 221 14.39 9.24 2.09
CA ASN A 221 14.29 9.01 0.66
C ASN A 221 14.21 10.31 -0.14
N ALA A 222 13.47 11.32 0.35
CA ALA A 222 13.39 12.64 -0.25
C ALA A 222 14.75 13.35 -0.23
N TRP A 223 15.48 13.31 0.89
CA TRP A 223 16.81 13.90 1.02
C TRP A 223 17.82 13.26 0.05
N ARG A 224 17.82 11.93 -0.09
CA ARG A 224 18.66 11.27 -1.10
C ARG A 224 18.25 11.66 -2.52
N GLY A 225 16.94 11.69 -2.80
CA GLY A 225 16.40 12.00 -4.12
C GLY A 225 16.68 13.43 -4.60
N THR A 226 16.82 14.40 -3.69
CA THR A 226 17.18 15.78 -4.03
C THR A 226 18.68 16.00 -4.24
N GLY A 227 19.54 15.05 -3.84
CA GLY A 227 21.00 15.21 -3.93
C GLY A 227 21.54 16.40 -3.12
N GLY A 228 20.79 16.87 -2.12
CA GLY A 228 21.18 18.03 -1.29
C GLY A 228 20.78 19.41 -1.85
N SER A 229 20.12 19.49 -3.01
CA SER A 229 19.70 20.77 -3.61
C SER A 229 18.18 20.96 -3.57
N ALA A 230 17.72 22.05 -2.94
CA ALA A 230 16.30 22.41 -2.90
C ALA A 230 15.75 22.86 -4.26
N VAL A 231 16.62 23.34 -5.16
CA VAL A 231 16.23 23.79 -6.52
C VAL A 231 15.60 22.66 -7.33
N VAL A 232 16.03 21.43 -7.08
CA VAL A 232 15.50 20.21 -7.71
C VAL A 232 14.00 20.04 -7.46
N LEU A 233 13.48 20.51 -6.31
CA LEU A 233 12.07 20.35 -5.95
C LEU A 233 11.13 21.10 -6.91
N THR A 234 11.52 22.28 -7.36
CA THR A 234 10.73 23.10 -8.29
C THR A 234 11.20 22.99 -9.73
N GLY A 235 12.49 22.68 -9.94
CA GLY A 235 13.12 22.60 -11.26
C GLY A 235 12.97 21.27 -12.00
N SER A 236 12.50 20.20 -11.35
CA SER A 236 12.39 18.87 -11.96
C SER A 236 10.97 18.28 -11.90
N GLY A 237 10.66 17.39 -12.86
CA GLY A 237 9.41 16.62 -12.84
C GLY A 237 9.27 15.74 -11.59
N TRP A 238 10.38 15.15 -11.14
CA TRP A 238 10.47 14.37 -9.90
C TRP A 238 10.13 15.22 -8.67
N GLY A 239 10.70 16.41 -8.58
CA GLY A 239 10.45 17.36 -7.48
C GLY A 239 8.98 17.77 -7.41
N ARG A 240 8.37 18.09 -8.55
CA ARG A 240 6.94 18.41 -8.65
C ARG A 240 6.05 17.24 -8.22
N ALA A 241 6.38 16.01 -8.63
CA ALA A 241 5.65 14.82 -8.20
C ALA A 241 5.78 14.58 -6.68
N LEU A 242 6.97 14.82 -6.11
CA LEU A 242 7.19 14.74 -4.66
C LEU A 242 6.37 15.79 -3.89
N LEU A 243 6.30 17.02 -4.40
CA LEU A 243 5.49 18.09 -3.80
C LEU A 243 3.99 17.74 -3.80
N VAL A 244 3.47 17.25 -4.92
CA VAL A 244 2.07 16.78 -5.02
C VAL A 244 1.82 15.63 -4.04
N LYS A 245 2.70 14.63 -4.00
CA LYS A 245 2.61 13.51 -3.05
C LYS A 245 2.60 14.01 -1.60
N SER A 246 3.45 14.98 -1.28
CA SER A 246 3.57 15.56 0.07
C SER A 246 2.31 16.35 0.47
N ALA A 247 1.73 17.11 -0.45
CA ALA A 247 0.47 17.82 -0.22
C ALA A 247 -0.70 16.86 0.02
N LEU A 248 -0.79 15.77 -0.76
CA LEU A 248 -1.80 14.71 -0.57
C LEU A 248 -1.63 14.01 0.79
N ILE A 249 -0.39 13.72 1.19
CA ILE A 249 -0.08 13.16 2.51
C ILE A 249 -0.52 14.11 3.62
N ALA A 250 -0.22 15.41 3.51
CA ALA A 250 -0.62 16.40 4.50
C ALA A 250 -2.15 16.49 4.65
N ALA A 251 -2.88 16.46 3.53
CA ALA A 251 -4.35 16.41 3.53
C ALA A 251 -4.88 15.12 4.18
N ALA A 252 -4.30 13.96 3.87
CA ALA A 252 -4.68 12.68 4.50
C ALA A 252 -4.41 12.71 6.02
N LEU A 253 -3.28 13.26 6.46
CA LEU A 253 -2.96 13.41 7.88
C LEU A 253 -3.95 14.34 8.60
N ALA A 254 -4.37 15.43 7.96
CA ALA A 254 -5.39 16.31 8.51
C ALA A 254 -6.74 15.59 8.70
N LEU A 255 -7.16 14.78 7.72
CA LEU A 255 -8.37 13.95 7.84
C LEU A 255 -8.23 12.88 8.94
N GLY A 256 -7.08 12.19 8.99
CA GLY A 256 -6.79 11.22 10.04
C GLY A 256 -6.79 11.83 11.45
N ALA A 257 -6.26 13.05 11.58
CA ALA A 257 -6.30 13.85 12.81
C ALA A 257 -7.74 14.24 13.20
N LEU A 258 -8.55 14.73 12.26
CA LEU A 258 -9.97 15.02 12.47
C LEU A 258 -10.72 13.76 12.93
N ASN A 259 -10.43 12.62 12.32
CA ASN A 259 -11.07 11.36 12.67
C ASN A 259 -10.65 10.89 14.08
N ARG A 260 -9.35 10.98 14.41
CA ARG A 260 -8.80 10.54 15.70
C ARG A 260 -9.22 11.42 16.87
N TRP A 261 -9.20 12.74 16.70
CA TRP A 261 -9.38 13.69 17.80
C TRP A 261 -10.78 14.29 17.89
N SER A 262 -11.58 14.23 16.82
CA SER A 262 -12.94 14.78 16.81
C SER A 262 -14.01 13.72 16.55
N ALA A 263 -13.99 13.05 15.39
CA ALA A 263 -15.09 12.17 14.99
C ALA A 263 -15.19 10.90 15.85
N LEU A 264 -14.07 10.20 16.10
CA LEU A 264 -14.06 8.99 16.91
C LEU A 264 -14.44 9.24 18.38
N PRO A 265 -13.88 10.25 19.09
CA PRO A 265 -14.29 10.56 20.45
C PRO A 265 -15.76 10.98 20.58
N ARG A 266 -16.32 11.65 19.56
CA ARG A 266 -17.76 11.94 19.51
C ARG A 266 -18.58 10.67 19.39
N LEU A 267 -18.23 9.78 18.45
CA LEU A 267 -18.88 8.48 18.29
C LEU A 267 -18.85 7.64 19.57
N GLN A 268 -17.73 7.67 20.30
CA GLN A 268 -17.58 6.96 21.57
C GLN A 268 -18.50 7.49 22.67
N ARG A 269 -18.78 8.80 22.67
CA ARG A 269 -19.67 9.44 23.66
C ARG A 269 -21.15 9.23 23.34
N THR A 270 -21.54 9.36 22.07
CA THR A 270 -22.95 9.39 21.67
C THR A 270 -23.48 8.03 21.27
N ALA A 271 -22.61 7.14 20.76
CA ALA A 271 -23.00 5.93 20.04
C ALA A 271 -24.12 6.22 19.01
N SER A 272 -24.10 7.38 18.34
CA SER A 272 -25.12 7.77 17.37
C SER A 272 -24.80 7.28 15.95
N THR A 273 -25.84 6.97 15.16
CA THR A 273 -25.70 6.61 13.74
C THR A 273 -25.06 7.73 12.92
N THR A 274 -25.41 8.98 13.22
CA THR A 274 -24.86 10.17 12.56
C THR A 274 -23.34 10.30 12.77
N ASP A 275 -22.85 10.11 13.99
CA ASP A 275 -21.41 10.16 14.25
C ASP A 275 -20.68 8.96 13.63
N ALA A 276 -21.34 7.79 13.54
CA ALA A 276 -20.78 6.63 12.85
C ALA A 276 -20.58 6.90 11.35
N HIS A 277 -21.58 7.51 10.69
CA HIS A 277 -21.47 7.92 9.29
C HIS A 277 -20.38 8.98 9.10
N THR A 278 -20.22 9.89 10.06
CA THR A 278 -19.15 10.90 10.01
C THR A 278 -17.76 10.26 9.98
N VAL A 279 -17.49 9.32 10.90
CA VAL A 279 -16.21 8.56 10.94
C VAL A 279 -15.98 7.82 9.62
N ILE A 280 -17.01 7.16 9.09
CA ILE A 280 -16.90 6.35 7.86
C ILE A 280 -16.68 7.25 6.63
N ASN A 281 -17.39 8.36 6.53
CA ASN A 281 -17.26 9.27 5.39
C ASN A 281 -15.89 9.98 5.38
N VAL A 282 -15.39 10.42 6.53
CA VAL A 282 -14.02 10.96 6.63
C VAL A 282 -13.00 9.90 6.20
N MET A 283 -13.14 8.66 6.66
CA MET A 283 -12.26 7.56 6.25
C MET A 283 -12.35 7.25 4.76
N ARG A 284 -13.53 7.38 4.12
CA ARG A 284 -13.68 7.21 2.66
C ARG A 284 -12.92 8.29 1.89
N ILE A 285 -12.99 9.54 2.31
CA ILE A 285 -12.23 10.63 1.70
C ILE A 285 -10.72 10.40 1.91
N GLU A 286 -10.31 10.01 3.12
CA GLU A 286 -8.92 9.65 3.43
C GLU A 286 -8.41 8.49 2.54
N ALA A 287 -9.24 7.48 2.30
CA ALA A 287 -8.91 6.37 1.40
C ALA A 287 -8.72 6.81 -0.05
N VAL A 288 -9.54 7.72 -0.56
CA VAL A 288 -9.38 8.29 -1.92
C VAL A 288 -8.05 9.06 -2.01
N LEU A 289 -7.74 9.89 -1.01
CA LEU A 289 -6.45 10.57 -0.95
C LEU A 289 -5.29 9.59 -0.89
N MET A 290 -5.42 8.49 -0.14
CA MET A 290 -4.39 7.47 -0.04
C MET A 290 -4.13 6.77 -1.39
N VAL A 291 -5.18 6.46 -2.15
CA VAL A 291 -5.03 5.95 -3.52
C VAL A 291 -4.30 6.97 -4.39
N ALA A 292 -4.65 8.26 -4.30
CA ALA A 292 -3.94 9.32 -5.01
C ALA A 292 -2.46 9.43 -4.59
N VAL A 293 -2.13 9.22 -3.31
CA VAL A 293 -0.74 9.17 -2.81
C VAL A 293 0.03 8.02 -3.44
N PHE A 294 -0.56 6.82 -3.56
CA PHE A 294 0.08 5.69 -4.24
C PHE A 294 0.27 5.94 -5.74
N VAL A 295 -0.69 6.54 -6.42
CA VAL A 295 -0.54 6.96 -7.83
C VAL A 295 0.61 7.96 -7.98
N ALA A 296 0.64 8.99 -7.14
CA ALA A 296 1.74 9.97 -7.15
C ALA A 296 3.10 9.33 -6.81
N ALA A 297 3.13 8.34 -5.91
CA ALA A 297 4.33 7.59 -5.60
C ALA A 297 4.83 6.75 -6.78
N SER A 298 3.93 6.15 -7.54
CA SER A 298 4.27 5.39 -8.76
C SER A 298 4.81 6.31 -9.86
N VAL A 299 4.19 7.48 -10.07
CA VAL A 299 4.73 8.50 -11.00
C VAL A 299 6.14 8.93 -10.56
N LEU A 300 6.33 9.16 -9.25
CA LEU A 300 7.62 9.55 -8.70
C LEU A 300 8.69 8.47 -8.93
N SER A 301 8.37 7.19 -8.72
CA SER A 301 9.34 6.09 -8.90
C SER A 301 9.75 5.86 -10.35
N HIS A 302 8.85 6.13 -11.31
CA HIS A 302 9.12 6.02 -12.75
C HIS A 302 9.60 7.33 -13.39
N SER A 303 9.92 8.34 -12.57
CA SER A 303 10.53 9.58 -13.03
C SER A 303 12.03 9.58 -12.79
N VAL A 304 12.78 10.29 -13.65
CA VAL A 304 14.22 10.49 -13.50
C VAL A 304 14.48 11.14 -12.13
N PRO A 305 15.38 10.61 -11.29
CA PRO A 305 15.65 11.18 -9.99
C PRO A 305 16.02 12.64 -10.06
N GLY A 306 15.58 13.39 -9.06
CA GLY A 306 15.87 14.82 -8.98
C GLY A 306 17.37 15.14 -9.02
N PHE A 307 18.21 14.35 -8.34
CA PHE A 307 19.67 14.51 -8.36
C PHE A 307 20.30 14.32 -9.76
N ALA A 308 19.68 13.54 -10.64
CA ALA A 308 20.16 13.30 -12.00
C ALA A 308 19.66 14.37 -13.00
N ALA A 309 18.65 15.16 -12.63
CA ALA A 309 18.09 16.22 -13.46
C ALA A 309 18.75 17.60 -13.25
N GLY A 310 19.61 17.74 -12.23
CA GLY A 310 20.31 18.99 -11.90
C GLY A 310 21.77 19.07 -12.35
N GLY A 311 22.22 18.09 -13.16
CA GLY A 311 23.55 18.05 -13.77
C GLY A 311 23.54 18.51 -15.22
#